data_AF-A0A9E5CIZ7-F1
#
_entry.id   AF-A0A9E5CIZ7-F1
#
_cell.length_a   1.000
_cell.length_b   1.000
_cell.length_c   1.000
_cell.angle_alpha   90.00
_cell.angle_beta   90.00
_cell.angle_gamma   90.00
#
_symmetry.space_group_name_H-M   'P 1'
#
loop_
_entity.id
_entity.type
_entity.pdbx_description
1 polymer ?
#
loop_
_entity_poly.entity_id
_entity_poly.type
_entity_poly.pdbx_seq_one_letter_code
_entity_poly.pdbx_strand_id
1 'polypeptide(L)' 'MPAIVISHNVFEKAAHAQSNALGLPELRVIVYEQPKGQEADVEGVEAAKQVVDQLINMVQNANL' A
#
# COMPACT_ATOMS: atom_id res chain seq x y z
N MET A 1 15.48 -7.56 5.11
CA MET A 1 14.55 -6.42 4.99
C MET A 1 13.20 -6.95 4.55
N PRO A 2 12.08 -6.64 5.24
CA PRO A 2 10.76 -7.04 4.76
C PRO A 2 10.41 -6.29 3.47
N ALA A 3 9.92 -7.01 2.46
CA ALA A 3 9.38 -6.41 1.25
C ALA A 3 7.96 -5.88 1.51
N ILE A 4 7.69 -4.64 1.11
CA ILE A 4 6.39 -3.98 1.27
C ILE A 4 5.91 -3.56 -0.12
N VAL A 5 4.68 -3.94 -0.47
CA VAL A 5 4.03 -3.49 -1.70
C VAL A 5 3.06 -2.38 -1.35
N ILE A 6 3.17 -1.25 -2.03
CA ILE A 6 2.26 -0.12 -1.89
C ILE A 6 1.41 -0.08 -3.16
N SER A 7 0.09 -0.15 -3.02
CA SER A 7 -0.82 -0.23 -4.16
C SER A 7 -2.11 0.55 -3.92
N HIS A 8 -2.74 0.97 -5.01
CA HIS A 8 -4.09 1.51 -4.92
C HIS A 8 -5.13 0.41 -4.67
N ASN A 9 -6.25 0.76 -4.04
CA ASN A 9 -7.37 -0.14 -3.76
C ASN A 9 -7.91 -0.89 -5.00
N VAL A 10 -7.90 -0.27 -6.18
CA VAL A 10 -8.31 -0.92 -7.43
C VAL A 10 -7.42 -2.11 -7.83
N PHE A 11 -6.19 -2.18 -7.31
CA PHE A 11 -5.22 -3.24 -7.60
C PHE A 11 -5.00 -4.21 -6.43
N GLU A 12 -5.67 -4.02 -5.29
CA GLU A 12 -5.48 -4.86 -4.07
C GLU A 12 -5.60 -6.36 -4.37
N LYS A 13 -6.66 -6.77 -5.07
CA LYS A 13 -6.87 -8.18 -5.44
C LYS A 13 -5.74 -8.72 -6.33
N ALA A 14 -5.25 -7.90 -7.26
CA ALA A 14 -4.16 -8.28 -8.15
C ALA A 14 -2.84 -8.40 -7.37
N ALA A 15 -2.58 -7.47 -6.46
CA ALA A 15 -1.41 -7.51 -5.58
C ALA A 15 -1.38 -8.79 -4.73
N HIS A 16 -2.51 -9.15 -4.10
CA HIS A 16 -2.59 -10.40 -3.33
C HIS A 16 -2.44 -11.65 -4.19
N ALA A 17 -3.07 -11.67 -5.38
CA ALA A 17 -2.93 -12.80 -6.30
C ALA A 17 -1.47 -12.99 -6.74
N GLN A 18 -0.75 -11.89 -7.01
CA GLN A 18 0.66 -11.92 -7.37
C GLN A 18 1.55 -12.37 -6.19
N SER A 19 1.32 -11.85 -4.98
CA SER A 19 2.05 -12.28 -3.78
C SER A 19 1.93 -13.80 -3.56
N ASN A 20 0.72 -14.35 -3.73
CA ASN A 20 0.49 -15.79 -3.64
C ASN A 20 1.19 -16.57 -4.77
N ALA A 21 1.11 -16.08 -6.01
CA ALA A 21 1.76 -16.72 -7.16
C ALA A 21 3.29 -16.74 -7.06
N LEU A 22 3.88 -15.74 -6.40
CA LEU A 22 5.32 -15.63 -6.15
C LEU A 22 5.77 -16.47 -4.93
N GLY A 23 4.85 -17.15 -4.24
CA GLY A 23 5.17 -17.91 -3.03
C GLY A 23 5.52 -17.04 -1.83
N LEU A 24 5.04 -15.79 -1.82
CA LEU A 24 5.26 -14.81 -0.75
C LEU A 24 3.89 -14.37 -0.16
N PRO A 25 3.11 -15.26 0.47
CA PRO A 25 1.80 -14.90 1.01
C PRO A 25 1.89 -13.91 2.19
N GLU A 26 3.02 -13.89 2.92
CA GLU A 26 3.28 -12.95 4.01
C GLU A 26 3.71 -11.53 3.55
N LEU A 27 3.79 -11.30 2.24
CA LEU A 27 4.20 -10.01 1.70
C LEU A 27 3.20 -8.93 2.11
N ARG A 28 3.68 -7.95 2.87
CA ARG A 28 2.83 -6.93 3.45
C ARG A 28 2.39 -5.94 2.37
N VAL A 29 1.07 -5.80 2.18
CA VAL A 29 0.48 -4.90 1.19
C VAL A 29 -0.16 -3.71 1.90
N ILE A 30 0.27 -2.50 1.53
CA ILE A 30 -0.32 -1.22 1.93
C ILE A 30 -1.26 -0.81 0.82
N VAL A 31 -2.54 -0.68 1.14
CA VAL A 31 -3.59 -0.31 0.19
C VAL A 31 -4.13 1.06 0.55
N TYR A 32 -4.11 1.98 -0.41
CA TYR A 32 -4.68 3.32 -0.25
C TYR A 32 -5.68 3.62 -1.37
N GLU A 33 -6.62 4.51 -1.09
CA GLU A 33 -7.66 4.83 -2.06
C GLU A 33 -7.07 5.49 -3.30
N GLN A 34 -7.48 5.01 -4.47
CA GLN A 34 -7.24 5.77 -5.69
C GLN A 34 -8.11 7.04 -5.66
N PRO A 35 -7.51 8.23 -5.71
CA PRO A 35 -8.29 9.45 -5.79
C PRO A 35 -9.07 9.48 -7.11
N LYS A 36 -10.34 9.89 -7.03
CA LYS A 36 -11.22 10.00 -8.19
C LYS A 36 -11.26 11.46 -8.65
N GLY A 37 -10.55 11.79 -9.73
CA GLY A 37 -10.49 13.16 -10.28
C GLY A 37 -9.45 13.29 -11.41
N GLN A 38 -9.44 14.42 -12.12
CA GLN A 38 -8.33 14.79 -13.02
C GLN A 38 -7.09 15.08 -12.17
N GLU A 39 -5.87 14.79 -12.66
CA GLU A 39 -4.61 14.92 -11.90
C GLU A 39 -4.43 16.27 -11.18
N ALA A 40 -5.06 17.34 -11.66
CA ALA A 40 -5.04 18.68 -11.06
C ALA A 40 -5.94 18.85 -9.82
N ASP A 41 -6.96 18.02 -9.64
CA ASP A 41 -7.94 18.08 -8.53
C ASP A 41 -7.62 17.10 -7.40
N VAL A 42 -6.51 16.37 -7.52
CA VAL A 42 -6.16 15.29 -6.60
C VAL A 42 -5.26 15.83 -5.50
N GLU A 43 -5.77 15.83 -4.26
CA GLU A 43 -5.02 16.13 -3.03
C GLU A 43 -3.96 15.06 -2.75
N GLY A 44 -2.91 15.00 -3.57
CA GLY A 44 -1.82 14.01 -3.46
C GLY A 44 -1.08 14.07 -2.12
N VAL A 45 -1.13 15.20 -1.42
CA VAL A 45 -0.51 15.39 -0.10
C VAL A 45 -1.21 14.56 0.98
N GLU A 46 -2.55 14.50 0.97
CA GLU A 46 -3.30 13.70 1.95
C GLU A 46 -3.10 12.20 1.72
N ALA A 47 -3.15 11.77 0.46
CA ALA A 47 -2.89 10.38 0.09
C ALA A 47 -1.47 9.95 0.47
N ALA A 48 -0.46 10.80 0.21
CA ALA A 48 0.92 10.53 0.61
C ALA A 48 1.07 10.42 2.14
N LYS A 49 0.39 11.29 2.90
CA LYS A 49 0.41 11.25 4.37
C LYS A 49 -0.18 9.95 4.91
N GLN A 50 -1.31 9.49 4.37
CA GLN A 50 -1.94 8.23 4.77
C GLN A 50 -1.02 7.02 4.54
N VAL A 51 -0.32 6.98 3.40
CA VAL A 51 0.65 5.91 3.09
C VAL A 51 1.81 5.92 4.09
N VAL A 52 2.36 7.11 4.40
CA VAL A 52 3.45 7.26 5.37
C VAL A 52 3.00 6.83 6.77
N ASP A 53 1.81 7.22 7.23
CA ASP A 53 1.29 6.85 8.54
C ASP A 53 1.09 5.33 8.66
N GLN A 54 0.58 4.67 7.61
CA GLN A 54 0.45 3.20 7.59
C GLN A 54 1.82 2.51 7.61
N LEU A 55 2.81 3.03 6.88
CA LEU A 55 4.17 2.50 6.88
C LEU A 55 4.81 2.61 8.27
N ILE A 56 4.66 3.75 8.94
CA ILE A 56 5.17 3.97 10.30
C ILE A 56 4.55 2.98 11.27
N ASN A 57 3.23 2.80 11.24
CA ASN A 57 2.53 1.82 12.08
C ASN A 57 3.03 0.40 11.83
N MET A 58 3.29 0.04 10.57
CA MET A 58 3.79 -1.30 10.24
C MET A 58 5.21 -1.53 10.74
N VAL A 59 6.08 -0.53 10.70
CA VAL A 59 7.45 -0.60 11.23
C VAL A 59 7.43 -0.70 12.76
N GLN A 60 6.62 0.14 13.42
CA GLN A 60 6.50 0.14 14.89
C GLN A 60 5.93 -1.18 15.44
N ASN A 61 4.93 -1.75 14.76
CA ASN A 61 4.33 -3.03 15.17
C ASN A 61 5.11 -4.26 14.66
N ALA A 62 6.09 -4.09 13.78
CA ALA A 62 6.87 -5.21 13.25
C ALA A 62 7.88 -5.79 14.26
N ASN A 63 8.24 -5.08 15.33
CA ASN A 63 9.35 -5.46 16.21
C ASN A 63 10.60 -5.87 15.39
N LEU A 64 11.04 -4.99 14.48
CA LEU A 64 12.32 -5.13 13.79
C LEU A 64 13.48 -4.92 14.77
#